data_AF-A2DW15-F1
#
_entry.id   AF-A2DW15-F1
#
_cell.length_a   1.000
_cell.length_b   1.000
_cell.length_c   1.000
_cell.angle_alpha   90.00
_cell.angle_beta   90.00
_cell.angle_gamma   90.00
#
_symmetry.space_group_name_H-M   'P 1'
#
loop_
_entity.id
_entity.type
_entity.pdbx_description
1 polymer ?
#
loop_
_entity_poly.entity_id
_entity_poly.type
_entity_poly.pdbx_seq_one_letter_code
_entity_poly.pdbx_strand_id
1 'polypeptide(L)'
;MEILQLNLSLIKDDLKMLNYIQCNLILDILRNEYNKEIPDDDEKIILIARRIPIKAAIGMDISKDIGFVAANYIKNGFAACNELDLEFIEQIYSHPYLKIMTEDSLLDDIFKIIEKYGRKAYHFMDFIRIYMLKPEGLFKYADFTSKHKISQKMVENLLYAYSIDEKNCPFDYNRYKTSELILGKIAMLNSSKYQNGMLFDTPHGLFEYFRMKYDNPPVEVTSSSYTSAAPSVVIAPEALPGHWVSNKEENSWIEFEFKNGSFMLSKYMFVSHDGPSYCKSWKVEAYNPELGKYVIISQVKDEKGLCFKRSKKVFSVDDSNIIATKIRITLTGKSSNDDYRFCLRRVEFFGKYFE
;
A
#
# COMPACT_ATOMS: atom_id res chain seq x y z
N MET A 1 -9.22 37.04 -3.76
CA MET A 1 -8.81 36.07 -4.81
C MET A 1 -8.58 36.73 -6.17
N GLU A 2 -9.44 37.63 -6.67
CA GLU A 2 -9.20 38.34 -7.95
C GLU A 2 -7.98 39.28 -7.95
N ILE A 3 -7.62 39.86 -6.79
CA ILE A 3 -6.43 40.75 -6.66
C ILE A 3 -5.09 39.99 -6.77
N LEU A 4 -5.08 38.67 -6.53
CA LEU A 4 -3.87 37.85 -6.64
C LEU A 4 -3.60 37.39 -8.08
N GLN A 5 -4.65 37.09 -8.85
CA GLN A 5 -4.51 36.68 -10.25
C GLN A 5 -4.13 37.84 -11.17
N LEU A 6 -4.60 39.07 -10.89
CA LEU A 6 -4.28 40.25 -11.71
C LEU A 6 -2.81 40.69 -11.58
N ASN A 7 -2.13 40.34 -10.47
CA ASN A 7 -0.75 40.76 -10.23
C ASN A 7 0.28 39.78 -10.81
N LEU A 8 -0.01 38.48 -10.89
CA LEU A 8 0.99 37.49 -11.31
C LEU A 8 1.37 37.56 -12.80
N SER A 9 0.46 38.02 -13.69
CA SER A 9 0.77 38.17 -15.13
C SER A 9 1.60 39.42 -15.43
N LEU A 10 1.46 40.47 -14.63
CA LEU A 10 2.23 41.72 -14.75
C LEU A 10 3.65 41.62 -14.17
N ILE A 11 3.90 40.64 -13.29
CA ILE A 11 5.18 40.51 -12.55
C ILE A 11 6.27 39.75 -13.32
N LYS A 12 5.94 38.92 -14.33
CA LYS A 12 6.94 38.06 -15.00
C LYS A 12 8.01 38.85 -15.79
N ASP A 13 7.71 40.05 -16.29
CA ASP A 13 8.65 40.83 -17.12
C ASP A 13 9.45 41.90 -16.35
N ASP A 14 9.01 42.31 -15.15
CA ASP A 14 9.61 43.41 -14.37
C ASP A 14 10.40 42.98 -13.11
N LEU A 15 10.58 41.67 -12.87
CA LEU A 15 11.26 41.12 -11.69
C LEU A 15 12.72 41.56 -11.50
N LYS A 16 13.37 42.13 -12.53
CA LYS A 16 14.73 42.70 -12.41
C LYS A 16 14.79 44.09 -11.76
N MET A 17 13.65 44.76 -11.55
CA MET A 17 13.57 46.11 -10.98
C MET A 17 12.78 46.22 -9.67
N LEU A 18 12.40 45.09 -9.03
CA LEU A 18 11.78 45.15 -7.72
C LEU A 18 12.82 45.54 -6.65
N ASN A 19 12.59 46.69 -6.02
CA ASN A 19 13.35 47.20 -4.88
C ASN A 19 13.25 46.19 -3.72
N TYR A 20 14.36 45.98 -2.99
CA TYR A 20 14.48 45.21 -1.74
C TYR A 20 13.26 45.30 -0.79
N ILE A 21 12.61 46.47 -0.70
CA ILE A 21 11.39 46.72 0.09
C ILE A 21 10.20 45.88 -0.39
N GLN A 22 9.99 45.73 -1.70
CA GLN A 22 8.91 44.92 -2.26
C GLN A 22 9.16 43.42 -2.03
N CYS A 23 10.42 42.97 -2.09
CA CYS A 23 10.79 41.61 -1.73
C CYS A 23 10.50 41.29 -0.26
N ASN A 24 10.82 42.21 0.66
CA ASN A 24 10.53 42.03 2.09
C ASN A 24 9.02 42.02 2.37
N LEU A 25 8.24 42.88 1.68
CA LEU A 25 6.79 42.87 1.82
C LEU A 25 6.18 41.54 1.32
N ILE A 26 6.66 41.01 0.18
CA ILE A 26 6.24 39.69 -0.33
C ILE A 26 6.63 38.59 0.65
N LEU A 27 7.85 38.63 1.21
CA LEU A 27 8.31 37.67 2.20
C LEU A 27 7.48 37.71 3.48
N ASP A 28 7.10 38.89 3.96
CA ASP A 28 6.27 39.04 5.15
C ASP A 28 4.82 38.61 4.90
N ILE A 29 4.29 38.85 3.70
CA ILE A 29 2.99 38.27 3.27
C ILE A 29 3.08 36.74 3.25
N LEU A 30 4.13 36.16 2.66
CA LEU A 30 4.32 34.71 2.61
C LEU A 30 4.53 34.09 4.00
N ARG A 31 5.24 34.77 4.90
CA ARG A 31 5.43 34.34 6.30
C ARG A 31 4.12 34.39 7.07
N ASN A 32 3.33 35.45 6.88
CA ASN A 32 2.03 35.57 7.52
C ASN A 32 1.03 34.55 6.99
N GLU A 33 1.04 34.24 5.69
CA GLU A 33 0.25 33.14 5.12
C GLU A 33 0.73 31.77 5.59
N TYR A 34 2.04 31.57 5.79
CA TYR A 34 2.59 30.32 6.32
C TYR A 34 2.22 30.05 7.78
N ASN A 35 2.07 31.12 8.57
CA ASN A 35 1.77 31.02 10.00
C ASN A 35 0.27 31.04 10.31
N LYS A 36 -0.60 31.28 9.32
CA LYS A 36 -2.03 31.05 9.50
C LYS A 36 -2.24 29.56 9.75
N GLU A 37 -3.10 29.21 10.71
CA GLU A 37 -3.56 27.84 10.87
C GLU A 37 -4.23 27.43 9.55
N ILE A 38 -3.51 26.62 8.75
CA ILE A 38 -4.03 26.11 7.49
C ILE A 38 -5.04 25.03 7.86
N PRO A 39 -6.34 25.20 7.54
CA PRO A 39 -7.31 24.14 7.71
C PRO A 39 -7.13 23.13 6.58
N ASP A 40 -7.23 21.86 6.94
CA ASP A 40 -7.14 20.70 6.06
C ASP A 40 -5.76 20.44 5.41
N ASP A 41 -5.41 19.16 5.32
CA ASP A 41 -4.13 18.69 4.78
C ASP A 41 -4.02 18.94 3.26
N ASP A 42 -5.15 19.04 2.56
CA ASP A 42 -5.20 19.13 1.10
C ASP A 42 -4.93 20.55 0.59
N GLU A 43 -5.55 21.57 1.20
CA GLU A 43 -5.29 22.98 0.86
C GLU A 43 -3.83 23.36 1.12
N LYS A 44 -3.24 22.78 2.17
CA LYS A 44 -1.83 22.97 2.52
C LYS A 44 -0.89 22.56 1.40
N ILE A 45 -1.18 21.48 0.68
CA ILE A 45 -0.33 21.00 -0.42
C ILE A 45 -0.38 21.98 -1.59
N ILE A 46 -1.57 22.45 -1.96
CA ILE A 46 -1.75 23.43 -3.04
C ILE A 46 -1.04 24.75 -2.68
N LEU A 47 -1.17 25.21 -1.43
CA LEU A 47 -0.48 26.42 -0.96
C LEU A 47 1.04 26.28 -1.04
N ILE A 48 1.58 25.11 -0.62
CA ILE A 48 3.01 24.82 -0.68
C ILE A 48 3.49 24.71 -2.13
N ALA A 49 2.70 24.18 -3.05
CA ALA A 49 3.05 24.16 -4.46
C ALA A 49 3.11 25.59 -5.03
N ARG A 50 2.10 26.42 -4.78
CA ARG A 50 2.02 27.82 -5.26
C ARG A 50 3.20 28.70 -4.86
N ARG A 51 3.83 28.45 -3.70
CA ARG A 51 4.99 29.22 -3.25
C ARG A 51 6.31 28.82 -3.92
N ILE A 52 6.39 27.64 -4.54
CA ILE A 52 7.62 27.15 -5.20
C ILE A 52 8.16 28.16 -6.22
N PRO A 53 7.39 28.61 -7.23
CA PRO A 53 7.90 29.57 -8.21
C PRO A 53 8.31 30.90 -7.58
N ILE A 54 7.60 31.34 -6.54
CA ILE A 54 7.91 32.61 -5.84
C ILE A 54 9.24 32.51 -5.11
N LYS A 55 9.46 31.43 -4.34
CA LYS A 55 10.73 31.17 -3.64
C LYS A 55 11.90 31.01 -4.61
N ALA A 56 11.69 30.28 -5.71
CA ALA A 56 12.70 30.10 -6.74
C ALA A 56 13.12 31.46 -7.34
N ALA A 57 12.16 32.34 -7.65
CA ALA A 57 12.42 33.64 -8.24
C ALA A 57 13.28 34.57 -7.35
N ILE A 58 13.22 34.40 -6.03
CA ILE A 58 14.02 35.16 -5.06
C ILE A 58 15.26 34.40 -4.57
N GLY A 59 15.64 33.29 -5.23
CA GLY A 59 16.85 32.53 -4.92
C GLY A 59 16.81 31.75 -3.61
N MET A 60 15.61 31.45 -3.08
CA MET A 60 15.46 30.59 -1.91
C MET A 60 15.50 29.10 -2.28
N ASP A 61 15.99 28.27 -1.36
CA ASP A 61 15.95 26.81 -1.50
C ASP A 61 14.50 26.30 -1.49
N ILE A 62 14.11 25.64 -2.57
CA ILE A 62 12.79 25.04 -2.79
C ILE A 62 12.77 23.52 -2.57
N SER A 63 13.91 22.89 -2.25
CA SER A 63 14.03 21.42 -2.19
C SER A 63 13.06 20.79 -1.20
N LYS A 64 12.86 21.42 -0.04
CA LYS A 64 11.90 20.95 0.98
C LYS A 64 10.46 21.04 0.50
N ASP A 65 10.13 22.04 -0.30
CA ASP A 65 8.77 22.25 -0.81
C ASP A 65 8.46 21.24 -1.93
N ILE A 66 9.41 21.05 -2.85
CA ILE A 66 9.34 20.00 -3.88
C ILE A 66 9.16 18.63 -3.22
N GLY A 67 10.01 18.30 -2.23
CA GLY A 67 9.94 17.02 -1.52
C GLY A 67 8.62 16.84 -0.77
N PHE A 68 8.07 17.90 -0.18
CA PHE A 68 6.77 17.87 0.48
C PHE A 68 5.63 17.62 -0.52
N VAL A 69 5.59 18.33 -1.65
CA VAL A 69 4.57 18.14 -2.69
C VAL A 69 4.66 16.73 -3.28
N ALA A 70 5.87 16.26 -3.59
CA ALA A 70 6.10 14.91 -4.11
C ALA A 70 5.60 13.82 -3.13
N ALA A 71 5.93 13.94 -1.84
CA ALA A 71 5.52 13.00 -0.80
C ALA A 71 4.01 12.95 -0.55
N ASN A 72 3.29 14.02 -0.93
CA ASN A 72 1.85 14.14 -0.75
C ASN A 72 1.08 14.22 -2.08
N TYR A 73 1.74 13.93 -3.21
CA TYR A 73 1.15 14.07 -4.54
C TYR A 73 -0.13 13.24 -4.68
N ILE A 74 -0.19 12.07 -4.04
CA ILE A 74 -1.37 11.21 -4.01
C ILE A 74 -2.67 11.89 -3.57
N LYS A 75 -2.62 12.94 -2.74
CA LYS A 75 -3.83 13.59 -2.23
C LYS A 75 -4.47 14.52 -3.26
N ASN A 76 -3.65 15.26 -4.02
CA ASN A 76 -4.12 16.33 -4.91
C ASN A 76 -3.79 16.13 -6.39
N GLY A 77 -2.93 15.16 -6.72
CA GLY A 77 -2.54 14.84 -8.09
C GLY A 77 -2.15 16.08 -8.91
N PHE A 78 -2.66 16.13 -10.13
CA PHE A 78 -2.47 17.27 -11.03
C PHE A 78 -2.93 18.63 -10.44
N ALA A 79 -3.90 18.67 -9.52
CA ALA A 79 -4.35 19.94 -8.94
C ALA A 79 -3.22 20.67 -8.20
N ALA A 80 -2.30 19.93 -7.56
CA ALA A 80 -1.12 20.51 -6.93
C ALA A 80 -0.11 21.08 -7.95
N CYS A 81 -0.08 20.56 -9.17
CA CYS A 81 0.84 20.99 -10.22
C CYS A 81 0.24 21.96 -11.23
N ASN A 82 -1.08 22.21 -11.17
CA ASN A 82 -1.80 22.95 -12.20
C ASN A 82 -1.32 24.41 -12.34
N GLU A 83 -0.67 25.00 -11.35
CA GLU A 83 -0.13 26.38 -11.44
C GLU A 83 1.39 26.43 -11.60
N LEU A 84 2.06 25.27 -11.68
CA LEU A 84 3.51 25.18 -11.78
C LEU A 84 4.00 25.18 -13.22
N ASP A 85 5.09 25.89 -13.49
CA ASP A 85 5.83 25.78 -14.76
C ASP A 85 6.50 24.39 -14.88
N LEU A 86 6.76 23.94 -16.11
CA LEU A 86 7.21 22.56 -16.40
C LEU A 86 8.45 22.14 -15.60
N GLU A 87 9.40 23.05 -15.38
CA GLU A 87 10.63 22.78 -14.63
C GLU A 87 10.34 22.29 -13.20
N PHE A 88 9.36 22.87 -12.52
CA PHE A 88 9.01 22.48 -11.15
C PHE A 88 8.22 21.17 -11.12
N ILE A 89 7.37 20.92 -12.13
CA ILE A 89 6.67 19.64 -12.26
C ILE A 89 7.69 18.51 -12.47
N GLU A 90 8.71 18.74 -13.30
CA GLU A 90 9.79 17.78 -13.54
C GLU A 90 10.57 17.47 -12.26
N GLN A 91 10.89 18.49 -11.46
CA GLN A 91 11.51 18.32 -10.15
C GLN A 91 10.64 17.51 -9.18
N ILE A 92 9.32 17.69 -9.18
CA ILE A 92 8.39 16.89 -8.35
C ILE A 92 8.37 15.43 -8.82
N TYR A 93 8.26 15.20 -10.12
CA TYR A 93 8.12 13.85 -10.69
C TYR A 93 9.42 13.03 -10.64
N SER A 94 10.57 13.70 -10.65
CA SER A 94 11.88 13.08 -10.46
C SER A 94 12.27 12.90 -8.99
N HIS A 95 11.51 13.46 -8.05
CA HIS A 95 11.87 13.42 -6.63
C HIS A 95 11.74 11.99 -6.07
N PRO A 96 12.71 11.48 -5.27
CA PRO A 96 12.69 10.13 -4.70
C PRO A 96 11.54 9.87 -3.72
N TYR A 97 10.85 10.92 -3.27
CA TYR A 97 9.68 10.82 -2.40
C TYR A 97 8.35 10.92 -3.15
N LEU A 98 8.34 10.94 -4.49
CA LEU A 98 7.08 10.98 -5.24
C LEU A 98 6.18 9.81 -4.83
N LYS A 99 5.00 10.12 -4.31
CA LYS A 99 3.96 9.14 -3.98
C LYS A 99 2.75 9.31 -4.89
N ILE A 100 2.42 8.27 -5.64
CA ILE A 100 1.27 8.23 -6.55
C ILE A 100 0.28 7.13 -6.14
N MET A 101 -0.97 7.30 -6.55
CA MET A 101 -2.01 6.28 -6.34
C MET A 101 -1.76 5.06 -7.22
N THR A 102 -1.68 5.26 -8.54
CA THR A 102 -1.37 4.24 -9.55
C THR A 102 -0.60 4.87 -10.72
N GLU A 103 0.03 4.04 -11.56
CA GLU A 103 0.59 4.55 -12.83
C GLU A 103 -0.51 5.03 -13.78
N ASP A 104 -1.71 4.42 -13.77
CA ASP A 104 -2.84 4.89 -14.59
C ASP A 104 -3.27 6.31 -14.19
N SER A 105 -3.36 6.59 -12.88
CA SER A 105 -3.67 7.94 -12.38
C SER A 105 -2.59 8.94 -12.73
N LEU A 106 -1.30 8.54 -12.66
CA LEU A 106 -0.20 9.39 -13.09
C LEU A 106 -0.24 9.64 -14.60
N LEU A 107 -0.59 8.64 -15.40
CA LEU A 107 -0.73 8.75 -16.85
C LEU A 107 -1.84 9.75 -17.22
N ASP A 108 -2.99 9.66 -16.55
CA ASP A 108 -4.09 10.62 -16.76
C ASP A 108 -3.67 12.04 -16.36
N ASP A 109 -2.90 12.21 -15.29
CA ASP A 109 -2.34 13.51 -14.91
C ASP A 109 -1.32 14.05 -15.93
N ILE A 110 -0.45 13.18 -16.47
CA ILE A 110 0.50 13.55 -17.54
C ILE A 110 -0.25 13.99 -18.79
N PHE A 111 -1.36 13.35 -19.15
CA PHE A 111 -2.18 13.81 -20.27
C PHE A 111 -2.75 15.21 -20.04
N LYS A 112 -3.16 15.57 -18.82
CA LYS A 112 -3.59 16.95 -18.49
C LYS A 112 -2.43 17.94 -18.61
N ILE A 113 -1.22 17.56 -18.19
CA ILE A 113 0.00 18.38 -18.37
C ILE A 113 0.28 18.58 -19.87
N ILE A 114 0.16 17.53 -20.68
CA ILE A 114 0.35 17.58 -22.14
C ILE A 114 -0.71 18.44 -22.80
N GLU A 115 -1.98 18.34 -22.40
CA GLU A 115 -3.05 19.20 -22.90
C GLU A 115 -2.75 20.68 -22.63
N LYS A 116 -2.27 20.98 -21.42
CA LYS A 116 -1.95 22.36 -21.00
C LYS A 116 -0.70 22.94 -21.68
N TYR A 117 0.38 22.16 -21.78
CA TYR A 117 1.70 22.66 -22.21
C TYR A 117 2.13 22.18 -23.60
N GLY A 118 1.31 21.35 -24.25
CA GLY A 118 1.54 20.81 -25.57
C GLY A 118 2.81 19.93 -25.65
N ARG A 119 3.48 19.99 -26.81
CA ARG A 119 4.64 19.16 -27.14
C ARG A 119 5.80 19.26 -26.15
N LYS A 120 5.94 20.39 -25.44
CA LYS A 120 7.01 20.60 -24.46
C LYS A 120 6.91 19.60 -23.30
N ALA A 121 5.72 19.08 -23.01
CA ALA A 121 5.47 18.15 -21.92
C ALA A 121 5.53 16.67 -22.31
N TYR A 122 5.86 16.32 -23.56
CA TYR A 122 5.89 14.90 -23.96
C TYR A 122 6.92 14.06 -23.18
N HIS A 123 8.02 14.68 -22.75
CA HIS A 123 9.06 14.01 -21.96
C HIS A 123 8.55 13.50 -20.62
N PHE A 124 7.41 14.01 -20.10
CA PHE A 124 6.85 13.49 -18.85
C PHE A 124 6.39 12.03 -18.96
N MET A 125 6.15 11.53 -20.17
CA MET A 125 5.85 10.10 -20.39
C MET A 125 6.99 9.17 -19.97
N ASP A 126 8.21 9.70 -19.81
CA ASP A 126 9.38 8.98 -19.30
C ASP A 126 9.24 8.60 -17.82
N PHE A 127 8.36 9.28 -17.06
CA PHE A 127 8.13 8.99 -15.64
C PHE A 127 7.21 7.80 -15.41
N ILE A 128 6.47 7.34 -16.44
CA ILE A 128 5.55 6.22 -16.34
C ILE A 128 6.28 4.88 -16.31
N ARG A 129 5.96 4.06 -15.31
CA ARG A 129 6.40 2.66 -15.23
C ARG A 129 5.41 1.78 -15.97
N ILE A 130 5.64 1.58 -17.26
CA ILE A 130 4.70 0.90 -18.19
C ILE A 130 4.25 -0.48 -17.66
N TYR A 131 5.16 -1.24 -17.05
CA TYR A 131 4.88 -2.56 -16.48
C TYR A 131 3.92 -2.56 -15.27
N MET A 132 3.51 -1.38 -14.80
CA MET A 132 2.56 -1.17 -13.71
C MET A 132 1.24 -0.55 -14.18
N LEU A 133 1.06 -0.33 -15.50
CA LEU A 133 -0.21 0.12 -16.08
C LEU A 133 -1.21 -1.04 -16.19
N LYS A 134 -2.50 -0.73 -16.06
CA LYS A 134 -3.58 -1.64 -16.45
C LYS A 134 -3.65 -1.77 -17.98
N PRO A 135 -4.33 -2.79 -18.54
CA PRO A 135 -4.48 -2.95 -19.98
C PRO A 135 -5.00 -1.68 -20.67
N GLU A 136 -5.99 -1.00 -20.09
CA GLU A 136 -6.56 0.22 -20.65
C GLU A 136 -5.55 1.38 -20.66
N GLY A 137 -4.77 1.54 -19.58
CA GLY A 137 -3.69 2.51 -19.49
C GLY A 137 -2.57 2.22 -20.49
N LEU A 138 -2.23 0.94 -20.68
CA LEU A 138 -1.25 0.50 -21.67
C LEU A 138 -1.69 0.85 -23.09
N PHE A 139 -2.97 0.66 -23.43
CA PHE A 139 -3.50 1.08 -24.73
C PHE A 139 -3.44 2.59 -24.92
N LYS A 140 -3.80 3.38 -23.91
CA LYS A 140 -3.65 4.85 -23.96
C LYS A 140 -2.18 5.26 -24.19
N TYR A 141 -1.26 4.65 -23.46
CA TYR A 141 0.18 4.90 -23.60
C TYR A 141 0.66 4.54 -25.01
N ALA A 142 0.32 3.34 -25.49
CA ALA A 142 0.70 2.85 -26.81
C ALA A 142 0.16 3.75 -27.93
N ASP A 143 -1.12 4.11 -27.88
CA ASP A 143 -1.75 5.01 -28.85
C ASP A 143 -1.01 6.35 -28.90
N PHE A 144 -0.68 6.94 -27.74
CA PHE A 144 0.13 8.14 -27.69
C PHE A 144 1.50 7.94 -28.34
N THR A 145 2.23 6.88 -27.97
CA THR A 145 3.58 6.63 -28.53
C THR A 145 3.60 6.34 -30.03
N SER A 146 2.51 5.81 -30.58
CA SER A 146 2.41 5.54 -32.02
C SER A 146 2.30 6.81 -32.86
N LYS A 147 1.77 7.89 -32.28
CA LYS A 147 1.48 9.16 -32.95
C LYS A 147 2.58 10.22 -32.75
N HIS A 148 3.47 9.99 -31.79
CA HIS A 148 4.44 10.99 -31.34
C HIS A 148 5.85 10.40 -31.28
N LYS A 149 6.87 11.26 -31.33
CA LYS A 149 8.26 10.82 -31.22
C LYS A 149 8.51 10.25 -29.83
N ILE A 150 8.86 8.97 -29.76
CA ILE A 150 9.24 8.29 -28.53
C ILE A 150 10.65 8.70 -28.08
N SER A 151 10.83 8.89 -26.78
CA SER A 151 12.16 9.10 -26.19
C SER A 151 12.91 7.77 -26.07
N GLN A 152 14.23 7.81 -25.90
CA GLN A 152 15.02 6.62 -25.60
C GLN A 152 14.53 5.95 -24.30
N LYS A 153 14.19 6.74 -23.28
CA LYS A 153 13.73 6.24 -21.99
C LYS A 153 12.35 5.56 -22.07
N MET A 154 11.47 6.02 -22.96
CA MET A 154 10.20 5.32 -23.25
C MET A 154 10.44 3.95 -23.87
N VAL A 155 11.41 3.85 -24.80
CA VAL A 155 11.82 2.56 -25.38
C VAL A 155 12.41 1.65 -24.32
N GLU A 156 13.27 2.18 -23.44
CA GLU A 156 13.85 1.44 -22.32
C GLU A 156 12.75 0.92 -21.38
N ASN A 157 11.77 1.76 -21.03
CA ASN A 157 10.63 1.35 -20.20
C ASN A 157 9.79 0.25 -20.86
N LEU A 158 9.61 0.30 -22.19
CA LEU A 158 8.90 -0.72 -22.96
C LEU A 158 9.67 -2.04 -22.94
N LEU A 159 10.95 -2.01 -23.32
CA LEU A 159 11.82 -3.20 -23.33
C LEU A 159 11.91 -3.82 -21.93
N TYR A 160 12.03 -2.97 -20.92
CA TYR A 160 12.03 -3.39 -19.53
C TYR A 160 10.72 -4.11 -19.17
N ALA A 161 9.56 -3.54 -19.52
CA ALA A 161 8.26 -4.17 -19.31
C ALA A 161 8.13 -5.54 -20.00
N TYR A 162 8.70 -5.71 -21.20
CA TYR A 162 8.76 -7.00 -21.89
C TYR A 162 9.70 -8.02 -21.24
N SER A 163 10.76 -7.55 -20.57
CA SER A 163 11.80 -8.41 -19.99
C SER A 163 11.53 -8.86 -18.55
N ILE A 164 10.60 -8.20 -17.85
CA ILE A 164 10.28 -8.53 -16.47
C ILE A 164 9.56 -9.89 -16.43
N ASP A 165 10.20 -10.87 -15.81
CA ASP A 165 9.53 -12.06 -15.30
C ASP A 165 8.53 -11.62 -14.22
N GLU A 166 7.27 -12.06 -14.31
CA GLU A 166 6.22 -11.80 -13.33
C GLU A 166 6.69 -12.03 -11.89
N LYS A 167 7.59 -13.01 -11.69
CA LYS A 167 8.14 -13.38 -10.38
C LYS A 167 9.19 -12.43 -9.82
N ASN A 168 9.84 -11.62 -10.68
CA ASN A 168 11.00 -10.80 -10.32
C ASN A 168 10.76 -9.30 -10.53
N CYS A 169 9.50 -8.86 -10.65
CA CYS A 169 9.19 -7.45 -10.83
C CYS A 169 9.60 -6.64 -9.59
N PRO A 170 10.56 -5.70 -9.69
CA PRO A 170 10.95 -4.89 -8.54
C PRO A 170 9.81 -3.94 -8.18
N PHE A 171 9.18 -4.22 -7.06
CA PHE A 171 8.14 -3.37 -6.51
C PHE A 171 8.81 -2.27 -5.67
N ASP A 172 8.58 -1.03 -6.06
CA ASP A 172 9.03 0.13 -5.32
C ASP A 172 7.96 0.54 -4.31
N TYR A 173 8.04 -0.05 -3.12
CA TYR A 173 7.12 0.21 -2.02
C TYR A 173 7.10 1.67 -1.56
N ASN A 174 8.08 2.48 -1.95
CA ASN A 174 8.16 3.88 -1.54
C ASN A 174 7.34 4.81 -2.46
N ARG A 175 7.12 4.43 -3.73
CA ARG A 175 6.41 5.24 -4.73
C ARG A 175 4.89 5.10 -4.67
N TYR A 176 4.37 3.97 -4.21
CA TYR A 176 2.93 3.68 -4.22
C TYR A 176 2.34 3.69 -2.82
N LYS A 177 1.09 4.16 -2.66
CA LYS A 177 0.34 3.93 -1.43
C LYS A 177 -0.11 2.48 -1.41
N THR A 178 0.39 1.76 -0.42
CA THR A 178 0.65 0.31 -0.39
C THR A 178 -0.58 -0.60 -0.58
N SER A 179 -1.82 -0.11 -0.58
CA SER A 179 -3.00 -0.99 -0.62
C SER A 179 -3.53 -1.25 -2.05
N GLU A 180 -3.92 -0.26 -2.83
CA GLU A 180 -4.74 -0.51 -4.03
C GLU A 180 -4.00 -1.17 -5.21
N LEU A 181 -2.70 -0.91 -5.38
CA LEU A 181 -1.90 -1.50 -6.45
C LEU A 181 -1.52 -2.96 -6.18
N ILE A 182 -1.37 -3.33 -4.91
CA ILE A 182 -1.16 -4.71 -4.49
C ILE A 182 -2.41 -5.54 -4.82
N LEU A 183 -3.62 -5.00 -4.58
CA LEU A 183 -4.86 -5.63 -5.01
C LEU A 183 -4.96 -5.79 -6.53
N GLY A 184 -4.62 -4.73 -7.29
CA GLY A 184 -4.68 -4.76 -8.75
C GLY A 184 -3.74 -5.81 -9.36
N LYS A 185 -2.53 -5.94 -8.81
CA LYS A 185 -1.55 -6.92 -9.27
C LYS A 185 -1.88 -8.34 -8.79
N ILE A 186 -2.39 -8.52 -7.56
CA ILE A 186 -2.94 -9.80 -7.09
C ILE A 186 -4.12 -10.21 -7.99
N ALA A 187 -5.03 -9.29 -8.32
CA ALA A 187 -6.16 -9.57 -9.19
C ALA A 187 -5.74 -9.90 -10.64
N MET A 188 -4.76 -9.18 -11.20
CA MET A 188 -4.23 -9.45 -12.55
C MET A 188 -3.39 -10.74 -12.63
N LEU A 189 -2.56 -11.03 -11.63
CA LEU A 189 -1.83 -12.30 -11.53
C LEU A 189 -2.78 -13.50 -11.36
N ASN A 190 -3.93 -13.27 -10.71
CA ASN A 190 -4.94 -14.31 -10.49
C ASN A 190 -5.96 -14.45 -11.63
N SER A 191 -6.16 -13.45 -12.49
CA SER A 191 -7.18 -13.49 -13.57
C SER A 191 -6.77 -14.31 -14.79
N SER A 192 -5.47 -14.52 -15.02
CA SER A 192 -4.99 -15.20 -16.24
C SER A 192 -4.80 -16.72 -16.11
N LYS A 193 -4.91 -17.32 -14.92
CA LYS A 193 -4.54 -18.75 -14.72
C LYS A 193 -5.48 -19.66 -13.92
N TYR A 194 -6.56 -19.21 -13.29
CA TYR A 194 -7.37 -20.13 -12.48
C TYR A 194 -8.86 -19.89 -12.61
N GLN A 195 -9.51 -20.72 -13.43
CA GLN A 195 -10.98 -20.77 -13.49
C GLN A 195 -11.64 -21.29 -12.20
N ASN A 196 -10.88 -21.65 -11.15
CA ASN A 196 -11.41 -22.33 -9.94
C ASN A 196 -10.80 -21.83 -8.61
N GLY A 197 -10.52 -20.53 -8.44
CA GLY A 197 -10.15 -19.95 -7.12
C GLY A 197 -8.90 -19.07 -7.12
N MET A 198 -8.77 -18.23 -6.09
CA MET A 198 -7.73 -17.20 -5.98
C MET A 198 -6.55 -17.69 -5.14
N LEU A 199 -5.32 -17.62 -5.70
CA LEU A 199 -4.10 -18.10 -5.05
C LEU A 199 -3.41 -16.97 -4.26
N PHE A 200 -2.91 -17.33 -3.08
CA PHE A 200 -2.10 -16.47 -2.21
C PHE A 200 -0.79 -17.18 -1.91
N ASP A 201 0.24 -16.94 -2.72
CA ASP A 201 1.54 -17.60 -2.55
C ASP A 201 2.64 -16.68 -2.02
N THR A 202 2.63 -15.36 -2.30
CA THR A 202 3.55 -14.34 -1.73
C THR A 202 3.16 -12.90 -2.15
N PRO A 203 3.61 -11.84 -1.43
CA PRO A 203 3.92 -11.76 0.00
C PRO A 203 2.69 -11.44 0.87
N HIS A 204 1.52 -11.26 0.27
CA HIS A 204 0.26 -10.92 0.93
C HIS A 204 -0.60 -12.17 1.06
N GLY A 205 -1.05 -12.48 2.27
CA GLY A 205 -1.97 -13.59 2.49
C GLY A 205 -3.44 -13.17 2.38
N LEU A 206 -4.30 -14.15 2.65
CA LEU A 206 -5.75 -14.05 2.53
C LEU A 206 -6.36 -12.89 3.32
N PHE A 207 -5.95 -12.71 4.57
CA PHE A 207 -6.56 -11.71 5.45
C PHE A 207 -6.10 -10.31 5.08
N GLU A 208 -4.86 -10.17 4.59
CA GLU A 208 -4.41 -8.90 4.02
C GLU A 208 -5.24 -8.50 2.82
N TYR A 209 -5.45 -9.42 1.88
CA TYR A 209 -6.38 -9.18 0.78
C TYR A 209 -7.79 -8.81 1.25
N PHE A 210 -8.34 -9.50 2.24
CA PHE A 210 -9.68 -9.18 2.73
C PHE A 210 -9.78 -7.79 3.35
N ARG A 211 -8.80 -7.36 4.15
CA ARG A 211 -8.76 -6.00 4.71
C ARG A 211 -8.68 -4.93 3.63
N MET A 212 -8.12 -5.27 2.47
CA MET A 212 -7.95 -4.34 1.37
C MET A 212 -9.19 -4.31 0.46
N LYS A 213 -9.88 -5.44 0.27
CA LYS A 213 -11.06 -5.56 -0.61
C LYS A 213 -12.38 -5.22 0.09
N TYR A 214 -12.49 -5.49 1.39
CA TYR A 214 -13.74 -5.36 2.13
C TYR A 214 -13.55 -4.47 3.36
N ASP A 215 -14.52 -3.58 3.60
CA ASP A 215 -14.59 -2.83 4.87
C ASP A 215 -14.69 -3.78 6.08
N ASN A 216 -15.39 -4.91 5.88
CA ASN A 216 -15.51 -5.99 6.85
C ASN A 216 -15.07 -7.31 6.19
N PRO A 217 -13.92 -7.89 6.56
CA PRO A 217 -13.47 -9.18 6.05
C PRO A 217 -14.57 -10.26 6.20
N PRO A 218 -14.83 -11.09 5.17
CA PRO A 218 -15.86 -12.15 5.21
C PRO A 218 -15.41 -13.37 6.02
N VAL A 219 -14.81 -13.13 7.19
CA VAL A 219 -14.25 -14.13 8.10
C VAL A 219 -14.72 -13.82 9.50
N GLU A 220 -15.42 -14.76 10.12
CA GLU A 220 -15.69 -14.70 11.54
C GLU A 220 -14.55 -15.37 12.30
N VAL A 221 -14.01 -14.67 13.30
CA VAL A 221 -12.94 -15.20 14.16
C VAL A 221 -13.49 -15.41 15.56
N THR A 222 -13.52 -16.67 16.00
CA THR A 222 -13.96 -17.06 17.33
C THR A 222 -12.82 -17.76 18.09
N SER A 223 -12.98 -17.94 19.39
CA SER A 223 -11.98 -18.62 20.23
C SER A 223 -12.63 -19.37 21.38
N SER A 224 -11.93 -20.33 21.96
CA SER A 224 -12.37 -21.02 23.18
C SER A 224 -12.62 -20.06 24.35
N SER A 225 -11.74 -19.07 24.50
CA SER A 225 -11.76 -18.09 25.58
C SER A 225 -10.83 -16.92 25.25
N TYR A 226 -11.01 -15.77 25.89
CA TYR A 226 -10.09 -14.63 25.79
C TYR A 226 -10.14 -13.73 27.02
N THR A 227 -9.01 -13.09 27.34
CA THR A 227 -8.84 -12.22 28.53
C THR A 227 -8.58 -10.75 28.21
N SER A 228 -8.26 -10.40 26.96
CA SER A 228 -7.84 -9.04 26.58
C SER A 228 -8.64 -8.49 25.39
N ALA A 229 -8.33 -8.95 24.19
CA ALA A 229 -8.92 -8.49 22.94
C ALA A 229 -9.86 -9.54 22.35
N ALA A 230 -10.83 -9.09 21.55
CA ALA A 230 -11.61 -9.97 20.71
C ALA A 230 -10.69 -10.76 19.75
N PRO A 231 -11.01 -12.02 19.41
CA PRO A 231 -10.17 -12.84 18.52
C PRO A 231 -9.89 -12.21 17.15
N SER A 232 -10.82 -11.40 16.63
CA SER A 232 -10.69 -10.73 15.33
C SER A 232 -9.46 -9.83 15.18
N VAL A 233 -8.85 -9.36 16.28
CA VAL A 233 -7.64 -8.52 16.21
C VAL A 233 -6.46 -9.23 15.54
N VAL A 234 -6.41 -10.57 15.52
CA VAL A 234 -5.29 -11.29 14.88
C VAL A 234 -5.30 -11.19 13.36
N ILE A 235 -6.44 -10.87 12.75
CA ILE A 235 -6.56 -10.60 11.31
C ILE A 235 -6.67 -9.10 11.01
N ALA A 236 -6.56 -8.23 12.03
CA ALA A 236 -6.58 -6.78 11.93
C ALA A 236 -5.64 -6.13 12.97
N PRO A 237 -4.33 -6.40 12.91
CA PRO A 237 -3.38 -6.12 13.99
C PRO A 237 -3.07 -4.62 14.21
N GLU A 238 -3.61 -3.74 13.36
CA GLU A 238 -3.47 -2.29 13.50
C GLU A 238 -4.41 -1.72 14.57
N ALA A 239 -5.45 -2.46 14.96
CA ALA A 239 -6.33 -2.09 16.06
C ALA A 239 -5.69 -2.39 17.43
N LEU A 240 -5.70 -1.43 18.35
CA LEU A 240 -5.30 -1.65 19.75
C LEU A 240 -6.37 -2.49 20.48
N PRO A 241 -6.00 -3.45 21.36
CA PRO A 241 -4.67 -3.73 21.90
C PRO A 241 -3.84 -4.74 21.08
N GLY A 242 -3.97 -4.80 19.76
CA GLY A 242 -2.98 -5.38 18.84
C GLY A 242 -2.55 -6.85 19.02
N HIS A 243 -3.23 -7.63 19.88
CA HIS A 243 -3.03 -9.06 20.08
C HIS A 243 -4.18 -9.70 20.84
N TRP A 244 -4.42 -10.98 20.59
CA TRP A 244 -5.38 -11.82 21.29
C TRP A 244 -4.66 -12.72 22.31
N VAL A 245 -5.33 -13.02 23.43
CA VAL A 245 -4.84 -13.86 24.53
C VAL A 245 -5.97 -14.72 25.09
N SER A 246 -5.81 -16.04 25.08
CA SER A 246 -6.74 -16.99 25.70
C SER A 246 -6.69 -17.00 27.24
N ASN A 247 -7.63 -17.71 27.88
CA ASN A 247 -7.46 -18.12 29.28
C ASN A 247 -6.29 -19.11 29.42
N LYS A 248 -5.89 -19.41 30.66
CA LYS A 248 -4.84 -20.40 30.99
C LYS A 248 -5.39 -21.84 30.92
N GLU A 249 -5.87 -22.26 29.76
CA GLU A 249 -6.59 -23.53 29.58
C GLU A 249 -5.88 -24.41 28.56
N GLU A 250 -5.75 -25.70 28.87
CA GLU A 250 -5.26 -26.69 27.91
C GLU A 250 -6.17 -26.73 26.68
N ASN A 251 -5.58 -26.97 25.51
CA ASN A 251 -6.32 -27.04 24.24
C ASN A 251 -7.09 -25.75 23.90
N SER A 252 -6.65 -24.60 24.40
CA SER A 252 -7.13 -23.29 23.96
C SER A 252 -7.02 -23.17 22.43
N TRP A 253 -8.05 -22.62 21.79
CA TRP A 253 -8.11 -22.56 20.33
C TRP A 253 -8.66 -21.23 19.82
N ILE A 254 -8.31 -20.94 18.57
CA ILE A 254 -8.86 -19.84 17.75
C ILE A 254 -9.30 -20.42 16.40
N GLU A 255 -10.46 -19.98 15.91
CA GLU A 255 -11.11 -20.51 14.71
C GLU A 255 -11.48 -19.38 13.75
N PHE A 256 -11.33 -19.66 12.47
CA PHE A 256 -11.60 -18.77 11.35
C PHE A 256 -12.66 -19.43 10.47
N GLU A 257 -13.87 -18.89 10.46
CA GLU A 257 -14.98 -19.35 9.62
C GLU A 257 -15.15 -18.41 8.42
N PHE A 258 -15.03 -18.96 7.22
CA PHE A 258 -15.22 -18.24 5.96
C PHE A 258 -16.71 -18.21 5.63
N LYS A 259 -17.34 -17.03 5.67
CA LYS A 259 -18.81 -16.91 5.56
C LYS A 259 -19.34 -17.16 4.15
N ASN A 260 -18.61 -16.67 3.15
CA ASN A 260 -19.01 -16.71 1.74
C ASN A 260 -17.90 -17.38 0.93
N GLY A 261 -17.45 -18.55 1.37
CA GLY A 261 -16.41 -19.26 0.66
C GLY A 261 -15.77 -20.37 1.46
N SER A 262 -14.71 -20.92 0.88
CA SER A 262 -13.88 -21.94 1.48
C SER A 262 -12.42 -21.70 1.13
N PHE A 263 -11.51 -22.30 1.91
CA PHE A 263 -10.09 -22.10 1.77
C PHE A 263 -9.33 -23.41 1.80
N MET A 264 -8.41 -23.59 0.86
CA MET A 264 -7.43 -24.67 0.85
C MET A 264 -6.10 -24.11 1.33
N LEU A 265 -5.75 -24.40 2.58
CA LEU A 265 -4.57 -23.88 3.26
C LEU A 265 -3.30 -24.61 2.77
N SER A 266 -2.29 -23.85 2.38
CA SER A 266 -0.97 -24.37 1.98
C SER A 266 0.15 -23.94 2.92
N LYS A 267 0.07 -22.72 3.44
CA LYS A 267 0.98 -22.20 4.47
C LYS A 267 0.20 -21.28 5.40
N TYR A 268 0.73 -21.08 6.59
CA TYR A 268 0.25 -20.07 7.51
C TYR A 268 1.43 -19.35 8.16
N MET A 269 1.19 -18.13 8.63
CA MET A 269 2.18 -17.33 9.32
C MET A 269 1.63 -16.87 10.65
N PHE A 270 2.48 -16.94 11.67
CA PHE A 270 2.24 -16.29 12.95
C PHE A 270 3.18 -15.12 13.16
N VAL A 271 2.66 -14.10 13.83
CA VAL A 271 3.46 -13.07 14.50
C VAL A 271 3.17 -13.17 15.99
N SER A 272 4.22 -13.33 16.78
CA SER A 272 4.13 -13.36 18.23
C SER A 272 3.81 -11.98 18.81
N HIS A 273 3.20 -11.97 20.00
CA HIS A 273 2.93 -10.75 20.77
C HIS A 273 4.19 -10.21 21.47
N ASP A 274 4.02 -9.12 22.24
CA ASP A 274 5.11 -8.43 22.93
C ASP A 274 5.41 -8.99 24.34
N GLY A 275 4.61 -9.94 24.85
CA GLY A 275 4.73 -10.50 26.20
C GLY A 275 5.47 -11.84 26.28
N PRO A 276 5.62 -12.42 27.48
CA PRO A 276 6.50 -13.58 27.72
C PRO A 276 5.90 -14.95 27.40
N SER A 277 4.60 -15.03 27.06
CA SER A 277 3.87 -16.29 26.85
C SER A 277 3.77 -16.63 25.35
N TYR A 278 4.85 -17.16 24.78
CA TYR A 278 4.93 -17.54 23.37
C TYR A 278 4.43 -18.96 23.12
N CYS A 279 3.70 -19.17 22.02
CA CYS A 279 3.26 -20.48 21.60
C CYS A 279 4.45 -21.32 21.10
N LYS A 280 4.55 -22.58 21.57
CA LYS A 280 5.61 -23.53 21.17
C LYS A 280 5.07 -24.77 20.46
N SER A 281 3.87 -25.21 20.82
CA SER A 281 3.28 -26.45 20.31
C SER A 281 1.83 -26.24 19.98
N TRP A 282 1.42 -26.50 18.74
CA TRP A 282 0.05 -26.32 18.26
C TRP A 282 -0.26 -27.28 17.12
N LYS A 283 -1.55 -27.43 16.85
CA LYS A 283 -2.06 -28.10 15.64
C LYS A 283 -2.93 -27.12 14.86
N VAL A 284 -2.97 -27.31 13.55
CA VAL A 284 -3.91 -26.66 12.64
C VAL A 284 -4.86 -27.73 12.13
N GLU A 285 -6.14 -27.45 12.25
CA GLU A 285 -7.23 -28.33 11.89
C GLU A 285 -8.12 -27.65 10.85
N ALA A 286 -8.52 -28.39 9.82
CA ALA A 286 -9.49 -27.96 8.83
C ALA A 286 -10.80 -28.72 9.05
N TYR A 287 -11.93 -28.01 9.08
CA TYR A 287 -13.23 -28.66 9.08
C TYR A 287 -13.50 -29.22 7.68
N ASN A 288 -13.61 -30.54 7.58
CA ASN A 288 -13.98 -31.23 6.34
C ASN A 288 -15.52 -31.43 6.34
N PRO A 289 -16.26 -30.74 5.46
CA PRO A 289 -17.72 -30.86 5.41
C PRO A 289 -18.21 -32.26 5.05
N GLU A 290 -17.48 -32.97 4.18
CA GLU A 290 -17.83 -34.34 3.77
C GLU A 290 -17.75 -35.33 4.93
N LEU A 291 -16.77 -35.14 5.82
CA LEU A 291 -16.59 -35.99 7.01
C LEU A 291 -17.35 -35.49 8.24
N GLY A 292 -17.90 -34.27 8.20
CA GLY A 292 -18.57 -33.64 9.34
C GLY A 292 -17.67 -33.43 10.56
N LYS A 293 -16.34 -33.33 10.37
CA LYS A 293 -15.36 -33.24 11.47
C LYS A 293 -14.10 -32.50 11.09
N TYR A 294 -13.33 -32.10 12.11
CA TYR A 294 -12.01 -31.54 11.94
C TYR A 294 -10.98 -32.62 11.58
N VAL A 295 -10.07 -32.27 10.67
CA VAL A 295 -8.90 -33.06 10.29
C VAL A 295 -7.65 -32.24 10.57
N ILE A 296 -6.66 -32.84 11.23
CA ILE A 296 -5.36 -32.20 11.47
C ILE A 296 -4.61 -32.11 10.14
N ILE A 297 -4.23 -30.90 9.74
CA ILE A 297 -3.50 -30.62 8.49
C ILE A 297 -2.07 -30.15 8.75
N SER A 298 -1.75 -29.70 9.97
CA SER A 298 -0.39 -29.36 10.37
C SER A 298 -0.25 -29.55 11.87
N GLN A 299 0.94 -29.97 12.33
CA GLN A 299 1.27 -30.05 13.74
C GLN A 299 2.70 -29.61 13.98
N VAL A 300 2.89 -28.71 14.95
CA VAL A 300 4.19 -28.19 15.35
C VAL A 300 4.39 -28.48 16.84
N LYS A 301 5.59 -28.91 17.20
CA LYS A 301 5.99 -29.21 18.59
C LYS A 301 7.28 -28.49 18.93
N ASP A 302 7.32 -27.89 20.11
CA ASP A 302 8.50 -27.27 20.72
C ASP A 302 9.24 -26.25 19.83
N GLU A 303 8.49 -25.49 19.03
CA GLU A 303 9.02 -24.44 18.16
C GLU A 303 9.55 -23.24 18.97
N LYS A 304 10.82 -22.91 18.77
CA LYS A 304 11.51 -21.81 19.48
C LYS A 304 11.59 -20.51 18.68
N GLY A 305 11.41 -20.56 17.36
CA GLY A 305 11.49 -19.42 16.46
C GLY A 305 10.40 -18.37 16.66
N LEU A 306 9.31 -18.71 17.36
CA LEU A 306 8.27 -17.76 17.78
C LEU A 306 8.46 -17.23 19.21
N CYS A 307 9.49 -17.68 19.94
CA CYS A 307 9.76 -17.29 21.33
C CYS A 307 10.50 -15.95 21.47
N PHE A 308 10.21 -15.00 20.59
CA PHE A 308 10.77 -13.66 20.62
C PHE A 308 9.68 -12.63 20.40
N LYS A 309 9.91 -11.41 20.86
CA LYS A 309 9.00 -10.28 20.63
C LYS A 309 8.82 -10.03 19.14
N ARG A 310 7.58 -10.07 18.66
CA ARG A 310 7.19 -9.80 17.25
C ARG A 310 7.91 -10.66 16.21
N SER A 311 8.42 -11.82 16.60
CA SER A 311 8.96 -12.78 15.63
C SER A 311 7.85 -13.22 14.67
N LYS A 312 8.19 -13.23 13.39
CA LYS A 312 7.35 -13.70 12.30
C LYS A 312 7.92 -15.01 11.77
N LYS A 313 7.08 -16.04 11.66
CA LYS A 313 7.47 -17.32 11.05
C LYS A 313 6.35 -17.86 10.17
N VAL A 314 6.73 -18.42 9.03
CA VAL A 314 5.84 -19.09 8.07
C VAL A 314 6.03 -20.59 8.23
N PHE A 315 4.92 -21.33 8.23
CA PHE A 315 4.87 -22.78 8.36
C PHE A 315 4.13 -23.34 7.15
N SER A 316 4.66 -24.41 6.59
CA SER A 316 3.98 -25.17 5.54
C SER A 316 2.95 -26.13 6.15
N VAL A 317 1.89 -26.39 5.38
CA VAL A 317 0.92 -27.44 5.63
C VAL A 317 1.28 -28.60 4.70
N ASP A 318 1.30 -29.82 5.23
CA ASP A 318 1.66 -31.00 4.45
C ASP A 318 0.53 -31.29 3.46
N ASP A 319 0.78 -31.07 2.16
CA ASP A 319 -0.05 -31.31 0.97
C ASP A 319 -1.54 -31.65 1.24
N SER A 320 -2.24 -30.76 1.94
CA SER A 320 -3.64 -30.96 2.26
C SER A 320 -4.47 -30.40 1.12
N ASN A 321 -5.02 -31.27 0.27
CA ASN A 321 -6.06 -30.92 -0.71
C ASN A 321 -7.43 -30.68 -0.04
N ILE A 322 -7.45 -30.32 1.25
CA ILE A 322 -8.67 -30.12 2.01
C ILE A 322 -9.15 -28.69 1.79
N ILE A 323 -10.33 -28.58 1.19
CA ILE A 323 -11.07 -27.33 1.07
C ILE A 323 -11.94 -27.19 2.32
N ALA A 324 -11.69 -26.16 3.13
CA ALA A 324 -12.30 -26.00 4.43
C ALA A 324 -13.11 -24.69 4.53
N THR A 325 -14.31 -24.77 5.12
CA THR A 325 -15.08 -23.59 5.51
C THR A 325 -14.66 -23.04 6.87
N LYS A 326 -13.96 -23.85 7.68
CA LYS A 326 -13.40 -23.47 8.97
C LYS A 326 -11.97 -23.97 9.12
N ILE A 327 -11.09 -23.11 9.62
CA ILE A 327 -9.74 -23.49 10.04
C ILE A 327 -9.61 -23.16 11.52
N ARG A 328 -9.11 -24.11 12.31
CA ARG A 328 -8.89 -23.97 13.75
C ARG A 328 -7.42 -24.17 14.07
N ILE A 329 -6.88 -23.33 14.96
CA ILE A 329 -5.54 -23.49 15.52
C ILE A 329 -5.71 -23.75 17.01
N THR A 330 -5.13 -24.86 17.49
CA THR A 330 -5.25 -25.29 18.88
C THR A 330 -3.88 -25.44 19.51
N LEU A 331 -3.68 -24.83 20.67
CA LEU A 331 -2.49 -25.01 21.50
C LEU A 331 -2.45 -26.46 22.01
N THR A 332 -1.32 -27.16 21.84
CA THR A 332 -1.17 -28.59 22.23
C THR A 332 -0.15 -28.82 23.34
N GLY A 333 0.44 -27.76 23.86
CA GLY A 333 1.41 -27.83 24.95
C GLY A 333 1.55 -26.49 25.64
N LYS A 334 2.38 -26.44 26.69
CA LYS A 334 2.62 -25.21 27.43
C LYS A 334 3.34 -24.15 26.58
N SER A 335 3.06 -22.88 26.88
CA SER A 335 3.74 -21.70 26.37
C SER A 335 5.20 -21.64 26.85
N SER A 336 5.98 -20.66 26.37
CA SER A 336 7.32 -20.38 26.89
C SER A 336 7.33 -19.94 28.36
N ASN A 337 6.18 -19.55 28.92
CA ASN A 337 6.02 -19.16 30.32
C ASN A 337 5.49 -20.31 31.21
N ASP A 338 5.62 -21.56 30.73
CA ASP A 338 5.18 -22.79 31.41
C ASP A 338 3.70 -22.80 31.85
N ASP A 339 2.84 -22.07 31.12
CA ASP A 339 1.38 -22.06 31.29
C ASP A 339 0.66 -22.39 29.98
N TYR A 340 -0.67 -22.43 29.97
CA TYR A 340 -1.46 -22.73 28.77
C TYR A 340 -2.06 -21.49 28.09
N ARG A 341 -1.42 -20.31 28.24
CA ARG A 341 -1.88 -19.13 27.50
C ARG A 341 -1.52 -19.24 26.03
N PHE A 342 -2.51 -19.04 25.19
CA PHE A 342 -2.32 -18.91 23.75
C PHE A 342 -2.41 -17.43 23.36
N CYS A 343 -1.26 -16.84 22.99
CA CYS A 343 -1.17 -15.45 22.59
C CYS A 343 -0.74 -15.32 21.12
N LEU A 344 -1.51 -14.57 20.33
CA LEU A 344 -1.19 -14.29 18.92
C LEU A 344 -1.40 -12.82 18.61
N ARG A 345 -0.45 -12.21 17.88
CA ARG A 345 -0.58 -10.84 17.40
C ARG A 345 -1.17 -10.78 16.01
N ARG A 346 -0.66 -11.61 15.10
CA ARG A 346 -1.16 -11.68 13.72
C ARG A 346 -1.15 -13.13 13.23
N VAL A 347 -2.19 -13.47 12.50
CA VAL A 347 -2.27 -14.70 11.70
C VAL A 347 -2.44 -14.30 10.24
N GLU A 348 -1.82 -15.05 9.33
CA GLU A 348 -2.00 -14.87 7.89
C GLU A 348 -2.01 -16.24 7.21
N PHE A 349 -2.96 -16.45 6.28
CA PHE A 349 -3.12 -17.71 5.56
C PHE A 349 -2.73 -17.56 4.08
N PHE A 350 -2.11 -18.61 3.54
CA PHE A 350 -1.63 -18.69 2.16
C PHE A 350 -2.17 -19.98 1.56
N GLY A 351 -2.66 -19.94 0.32
CA GLY A 351 -3.41 -21.04 -0.26
C GLY A 351 -4.39 -20.58 -1.32
N LYS A 352 -5.45 -21.35 -1.56
CA LYS A 352 -6.49 -21.02 -2.54
C LYS A 352 -7.81 -20.71 -1.85
N TYR A 353 -8.41 -19.57 -2.18
CA TYR A 353 -9.76 -19.20 -1.75
C TYR A 353 -10.77 -19.43 -2.86
N PHE A 354 -11.91 -19.99 -2.49
CA PHE A 354 -13.04 -20.26 -3.36
C PHE A 354 -14.22 -19.45 -2.82
N GLU A 355 -14.66 -18.43 -3.56
CA GLU A 355 -15.84 -17.61 -3.25
C GLU A 355 -17.16 -18.39 -3.43
#